data_AF-A0A966P4E6-F1
#
_entry.id   AF-A0A966P4E6-F1
#
_cell.length_a   1.000
_cell.length_b   1.000
_cell.length_c   1.000
_cell.angle_alpha   90.00
_cell.angle_beta   90.00
_cell.angle_gamma   90.00
#
_symmetry.space_group_name_H-M   'P 1'
#
loop_
_entity.id
_entity.type
_entity.pdbx_description
1 polymer ?
#
loop_
_entity_poly.entity_id
_entity_poly.type
_entity_poly.pdbx_seq_one_letter_code
_entity_poly.pdbx_strand_id
1 'polypeptide(L)'
;MNKPVELHGLSANEGSPDPRLLPYAKPQPWGMVPDMIEQDVLTEDERLWAPIGEQSWSRPIHLNTTEGFYVHLLKVKRSGVLQRHRHSGAVHAYVIRGRWYYLEHDWVAETGSYVFEPPGETHTLTVPDDCTEMITLFTVHGALIYVDPQGQAIGYDDVFTRIEKYRAHFDKVGLGADYVKRFMR
;
A
#
# COMPACT_ATOMS: atom_id res chain seq x y z
N MET A 1 -9.41 14.30 27.39
CA MET A 1 -9.37 13.23 28.41
C MET A 1 -9.08 11.94 27.69
N ASN A 2 -7.91 11.33 27.92
CA ASN A 2 -7.58 10.03 27.34
C ASN A 2 -8.41 8.97 28.06
N LYS A 3 -9.12 8.14 27.28
CA LYS A 3 -9.80 6.95 27.82
C LYS A 3 -8.74 6.00 28.42
N PRO A 4 -9.07 5.24 29.47
CA PRO A 4 -8.19 4.20 29.98
C PRO A 4 -7.90 3.18 28.87
N VAL A 5 -6.63 2.81 28.72
CA VAL A 5 -6.22 1.71 27.83
C VAL A 5 -6.50 0.40 28.58
N GLU A 6 -7.44 -0.39 28.10
CA GLU A 6 -7.56 -1.79 28.55
C GLU A 6 -6.33 -2.56 28.06
N LEU A 7 -5.52 -3.04 29.00
CA LEU A 7 -4.33 -3.83 28.69
C LEU A 7 -4.78 -5.19 28.15
N HIS A 8 -4.46 -5.49 26.89
CA HIS A 8 -4.71 -6.81 26.30
C HIS A 8 -3.88 -7.89 27.04
N GLY A 9 -4.54 -8.71 27.86
CA GLY A 9 -4.04 -10.04 28.24
C GLY A 9 -3.16 -10.15 29.49
N LEU A 10 -3.14 -9.18 30.40
CA LEU A 10 -2.49 -9.39 31.70
C LEU A 10 -3.47 -10.04 32.68
N SER A 11 -3.38 -11.36 32.88
CA SER A 11 -3.99 -12.00 34.05
C SER A 11 -3.30 -11.47 35.30
N ALA A 12 -4.08 -11.01 36.28
CA ALA A 12 -3.55 -10.55 37.56
C ALA A 12 -2.87 -11.71 38.32
N ASN A 13 -1.56 -11.89 38.14
CA ASN A 13 -0.77 -12.68 39.07
C ASN A 13 -0.46 -11.81 40.29
N GLU A 14 -0.56 -12.41 41.50
CA GLU A 14 -0.39 -11.77 42.81
C GLU A 14 1.07 -11.38 43.14
N GLY A 15 1.78 -10.75 42.20
CA GLY A 15 3.11 -10.18 42.38
C GLY A 15 3.19 -8.77 41.79
N SER A 16 4.20 -7.99 42.22
CA SER A 16 4.52 -6.70 41.61
C SER A 16 4.59 -6.87 40.09
N PRO A 17 3.89 -6.03 39.29
CA PRO A 17 3.92 -6.18 37.84
C PRO A 17 5.37 -6.05 37.34
N ASP A 18 5.78 -6.97 36.47
CA ASP A 18 7.09 -6.94 35.82
C ASP A 18 7.27 -5.57 35.13
N PRO A 19 8.28 -4.76 35.49
CA PRO A 19 8.48 -3.45 34.90
C PRO A 19 8.57 -3.45 33.36
N ARG A 20 8.92 -4.58 32.74
CA ARG A 20 8.97 -4.76 31.27
C ARG A 20 7.58 -4.82 30.63
N LEU A 21 6.54 -5.10 31.41
CA LEU A 21 5.15 -5.18 30.99
C LEU A 21 4.35 -3.92 31.36
N LEU A 22 5.01 -2.92 31.96
CA LEU A 22 4.40 -1.63 32.23
C LEU A 22 4.44 -0.76 30.97
N PRO A 23 3.31 -0.18 30.53
CA PRO A 23 3.30 0.72 29.38
C PRO A 23 4.07 2.01 29.69
N TYR A 24 4.54 2.67 28.63
CA TYR A 24 5.15 3.99 28.76
C TYR A 24 4.18 4.98 29.42
N ALA A 25 4.63 5.60 30.53
CA ALA A 25 3.75 6.37 31.42
C ALA A 25 3.72 7.88 31.14
N LYS A 26 4.52 8.37 30.20
CA LYS A 26 4.60 9.80 29.88
C LYS A 26 3.84 10.12 28.58
N PRO A 27 3.53 11.40 28.32
CA PRO A 27 3.10 11.80 26.99
C PRO A 27 4.14 11.41 25.95
N GLN A 28 3.64 11.05 24.79
CA GLN A 28 4.46 10.86 23.60
C GLN A 28 5.07 12.21 23.13
N PRO A 29 6.11 12.20 22.27
CA PRO A 29 6.76 13.43 21.80
C PRO A 29 5.79 14.43 21.17
N TRP A 30 6.00 15.72 21.47
CA TRP A 30 5.19 16.79 20.91
C TRP A 30 5.34 16.83 19.38
N GLY A 31 4.21 16.86 18.66
CA GLY A 31 4.17 16.94 17.19
C GLY A 31 4.21 15.60 16.46
N MET A 32 4.36 14.47 17.15
CA MET A 32 4.25 13.14 16.51
C MET A 32 2.83 12.93 15.96
N VAL A 33 2.75 12.34 14.77
CA VAL A 33 1.49 11.84 14.19
C VAL A 33 1.06 10.55 14.92
N PRO A 34 -0.24 10.35 15.20
CA PRO A 34 -0.72 9.12 15.83
C PRO A 34 -0.43 7.87 14.98
N ASP A 35 -0.26 6.74 15.66
CA ASP A 35 -0.15 5.43 15.03
C ASP A 35 -1.31 5.15 14.07
N MET A 36 -1.08 4.28 13.10
CA MET A 36 -2.10 3.81 12.17
C MET A 36 -2.24 2.30 12.29
N ILE A 37 -3.48 1.84 12.28
CA ILE A 37 -3.79 0.43 12.10
C ILE A 37 -4.89 0.31 11.04
N GLU A 38 -4.60 -0.44 9.98
CA GLU A 38 -5.59 -0.86 8.99
C GLU A 38 -5.84 -2.35 9.21
N GLN A 39 -6.99 -2.65 9.80
CA GLN A 39 -7.43 -4.03 10.04
C GLN A 39 -7.92 -4.65 8.74
N ASP A 40 -7.75 -5.98 8.61
CA ASP A 40 -8.25 -6.74 7.46
C ASP A 40 -7.88 -6.12 6.11
N VAL A 41 -6.58 -6.01 5.83
CA VAL A 41 -6.09 -5.40 4.57
C VAL A 41 -6.52 -6.18 3.32
N LEU A 42 -7.01 -7.42 3.45
CA LEU A 42 -7.55 -8.21 2.34
C LEU A 42 -9.08 -8.24 2.28
N THR A 43 -9.75 -7.33 2.98
CA THR A 43 -11.22 -7.27 3.07
C THR A 43 -11.95 -7.44 1.74
N GLU A 44 -13.11 -8.09 1.82
CA GLU A 44 -14.04 -8.29 0.70
C GLU A 44 -14.93 -7.07 0.44
N ASP A 45 -14.86 -6.00 1.27
CA ASP A 45 -15.57 -4.75 0.99
C ASP A 45 -14.98 -4.05 -0.26
N GLU A 46 -15.62 -4.29 -1.40
CA GLU A 46 -15.20 -3.77 -2.71
C GLU A 46 -15.11 -2.25 -2.77
N ARG A 47 -15.80 -1.52 -1.87
CA ARG A 47 -15.76 -0.05 -1.81
C ARG A 47 -14.38 0.49 -1.38
N LEU A 48 -13.54 -0.38 -0.80
CA LEU A 48 -12.17 -0.03 -0.41
C LEU A 48 -11.15 -0.30 -1.52
N TRP A 49 -11.57 -0.87 -2.64
CA TRP A 49 -10.75 -1.22 -3.79
C TRP A 49 -11.04 -0.29 -4.97
N ALA A 50 -10.26 0.78 -5.11
CA ALA A 50 -10.43 1.73 -6.20
C ALA A 50 -9.97 1.13 -7.54
N PRO A 51 -10.80 1.14 -8.60
CA PRO A 51 -10.40 0.63 -9.90
C PRO A 51 -9.31 1.51 -10.51
N ILE A 52 -8.27 0.90 -11.06
CA ILE A 52 -7.19 1.58 -11.80
C ILE A 52 -7.08 1.09 -13.26
N GLY A 53 -7.86 0.07 -13.62
CA GLY A 53 -8.02 -0.47 -14.97
C GLY A 53 -9.23 -1.40 -15.00
N GLU A 54 -9.46 -2.08 -16.13
CA GLU A 54 -10.65 -2.94 -16.29
C GLU A 54 -10.66 -4.13 -15.32
N GLN A 55 -9.48 -4.69 -15.02
CA GLN A 55 -9.32 -5.87 -14.17
C GLN A 55 -8.27 -5.64 -13.06
N SER A 56 -8.02 -4.38 -12.72
CA SER A 56 -7.03 -4.00 -11.72
C SER A 56 -7.57 -2.96 -10.74
N TRP A 57 -7.26 -3.18 -9.46
CA TRP A 57 -7.72 -2.37 -8.35
C TRP A 57 -6.57 -2.04 -7.42
N SER A 58 -6.71 -0.90 -6.75
CA SER A 58 -5.76 -0.38 -5.79
C SER A 58 -6.49 -0.07 -4.49
N ARG A 59 -6.01 -0.61 -3.38
CA ARG A 59 -6.48 -0.23 -2.03
C ARG A 59 -5.39 0.57 -1.32
N PRO A 60 -5.67 1.81 -0.87
CA PRO A 60 -4.70 2.58 -0.09
C PRO A 60 -4.48 1.92 1.28
N ILE A 61 -3.22 1.90 1.73
CA ILE A 61 -2.84 1.43 3.07
C ILE A 61 -2.18 2.58 3.85
N HIS A 62 -1.25 3.31 3.23
CA HIS A 62 -0.59 4.46 3.82
C HIS A 62 -0.27 5.49 2.73
N LEU A 63 -0.64 6.76 2.93
CA LEU A 63 -0.40 7.85 2.00
C LEU A 63 0.34 8.96 2.75
N ASN A 64 1.65 9.05 2.60
CA ASN A 64 2.46 10.04 3.30
C ASN A 64 2.81 11.20 2.36
N THR A 65 2.20 12.35 2.62
CA THR A 65 2.37 13.54 1.76
C THR A 65 3.63 14.32 2.06
N THR A 66 4.28 14.08 3.21
CA THR A 66 5.51 14.76 3.62
C THR A 66 6.74 14.05 3.09
N GLU A 67 6.81 12.73 3.26
CA GLU A 67 7.92 11.90 2.76
C GLU A 67 7.73 11.51 1.29
N GLY A 68 6.54 11.76 0.71
CA GLY A 68 6.28 11.56 -0.71
C GLY A 68 6.27 10.08 -1.12
N PHE A 69 5.60 9.23 -0.34
CA PHE A 69 5.44 7.81 -0.66
C PHE A 69 4.01 7.34 -0.41
N TYR A 70 3.68 6.19 -0.99
CA TYR A 70 2.44 5.49 -0.70
C TYR A 70 2.65 3.98 -0.55
N VAL A 71 1.84 3.37 0.31
CA VAL A 71 1.66 1.93 0.43
C VAL A 71 0.27 1.59 -0.05
N HIS A 72 0.17 0.61 -0.95
CA HIS A 72 -1.11 0.13 -1.45
C HIS A 72 -1.06 -1.36 -1.74
N LEU A 73 -2.24 -1.99 -1.71
CA LEU A 73 -2.43 -3.30 -2.31
C LEU A 73 -2.84 -3.12 -3.76
N LEU A 74 -2.09 -3.75 -4.65
CA LEU A 74 -2.49 -3.94 -6.03
C LEU A 74 -3.15 -5.31 -6.17
N LYS A 75 -4.39 -5.32 -6.68
CA LYS A 75 -5.12 -6.55 -7.04
C LYS A 75 -5.33 -6.57 -8.55
N VAL A 76 -4.96 -7.66 -9.21
CA VAL A 76 -5.20 -7.87 -10.65
C VAL A 76 -5.86 -9.24 -10.83
N LYS A 77 -7.02 -9.27 -11.50
CA LYS A 77 -7.73 -10.52 -11.83
C LYS A 77 -7.48 -10.87 -13.28
N ARG A 78 -6.94 -12.07 -13.56
CA ARG A 78 -6.62 -12.58 -14.91
C ARG A 78 -5.63 -11.69 -15.68
N SER A 79 -5.04 -12.23 -16.75
CA SER A 79 -4.02 -11.61 -17.61
C SER A 79 -4.05 -10.07 -17.61
N GLY A 80 -2.99 -9.46 -17.09
CA GLY A 80 -2.90 -8.00 -16.98
C GLY A 80 -1.48 -7.53 -17.23
N VAL A 81 -1.33 -6.57 -18.13
CA VAL A 81 -0.10 -5.80 -18.31
C VAL A 81 -0.35 -4.42 -17.73
N LEU A 82 0.40 -4.05 -16.70
CA LEU A 82 0.46 -2.66 -16.27
C LEU A 82 1.37 -1.89 -17.22
N GLN A 83 0.98 -0.65 -17.52
CA GLN A 83 1.73 0.21 -18.43
C GLN A 83 3.19 0.35 -17.99
N ARG A 84 4.11 0.37 -18.95
CA ARG A 84 5.53 0.57 -18.68
C ARG A 84 5.76 1.87 -17.93
N HIS A 85 6.60 1.82 -16.91
CA HIS A 85 6.88 2.98 -16.08
C HIS A 85 8.27 2.92 -15.47
N ARG A 86 8.71 4.06 -14.96
CA ARG A 86 9.94 4.26 -14.20
C ARG A 86 9.60 4.77 -12.81
N HIS A 87 10.29 4.29 -11.78
CA HIS A 87 10.17 4.85 -10.44
C HIS A 87 11.25 5.91 -10.17
N SER A 88 10.85 7.06 -9.63
CA SER A 88 11.82 8.10 -9.20
C SER A 88 12.45 7.78 -7.84
N GLY A 89 11.83 6.91 -7.05
CA GLY A 89 12.33 6.38 -5.78
C GLY A 89 12.29 4.85 -5.76
N ALA A 90 12.65 4.27 -4.62
CA ALA A 90 12.66 2.82 -4.45
C ALA A 90 11.23 2.26 -4.34
N VAL A 91 11.07 0.99 -4.73
CA VAL A 91 9.85 0.23 -4.49
C VAL A 91 10.19 -1.06 -3.74
N HIS A 92 9.32 -1.37 -2.78
CA HIS A 92 9.33 -2.64 -2.07
C HIS A 92 8.01 -3.35 -2.31
N ALA A 93 8.08 -4.61 -2.73
CA ALA A 93 6.89 -5.43 -2.96
C ALA A 93 6.91 -6.68 -2.09
N TYR A 94 5.75 -7.07 -1.57
CA TYR A 94 5.53 -8.38 -0.95
C TYR A 94 4.30 -9.05 -1.55
N VAL A 95 4.49 -10.21 -2.16
CA VAL A 95 3.43 -10.92 -2.86
C VAL A 95 2.60 -11.72 -1.87
N ILE A 96 1.32 -11.35 -1.73
CA ILE A 96 0.39 -11.98 -0.80
C ILE A 96 -0.35 -13.14 -1.47
N ARG A 97 -0.66 -13.02 -2.77
CA ARG A 97 -1.38 -14.04 -3.55
C ARG A 97 -0.96 -14.00 -5.01
N GLY A 98 -0.93 -15.16 -5.65
CA GLY A 98 -0.67 -15.30 -7.08
C GLY A 98 0.81 -15.13 -7.41
N ARG A 99 1.06 -14.67 -8.64
CA ARG A 99 2.40 -14.39 -9.15
C ARG A 99 2.40 -13.34 -10.25
N TRP A 100 3.54 -12.71 -10.45
CA TRP A 100 3.77 -11.73 -11.52
C TRP A 100 5.27 -11.64 -11.82
N TYR A 101 5.60 -11.01 -12.94
CA TYR A 101 6.98 -10.77 -13.36
C TYR A 101 7.08 -9.45 -14.09
N TYR A 102 8.31 -8.96 -14.26
CA TYR A 102 8.61 -7.86 -15.17
C TYR A 102 9.11 -8.41 -16.50
N LEU A 103 8.70 -7.83 -17.63
CA LEU A 103 9.18 -8.27 -18.95
C LEU A 103 10.70 -8.11 -19.10
N GLU A 104 11.28 -7.20 -18.33
CA GLU A 104 12.67 -6.80 -18.35
C GLU A 104 13.59 -7.71 -17.52
N HIS A 105 13.03 -8.70 -16.82
CA HIS A 105 13.77 -9.57 -15.89
C HIS A 105 13.50 -11.06 -16.16
N ASP A 106 14.39 -11.93 -15.66
CA ASP A 106 14.34 -13.38 -15.84
C ASP A 106 13.70 -14.15 -14.66
N TRP A 107 13.25 -13.43 -13.63
CA TRP A 107 12.63 -13.98 -12.44
C TRP A 107 11.11 -13.81 -12.44
N VAL A 108 10.43 -14.62 -11.63
CA VAL A 108 9.00 -14.54 -11.34
C VAL A 108 8.83 -14.40 -9.83
N ALA A 109 8.05 -13.40 -9.39
CA ALA A 109 7.68 -13.23 -7.99
C ALA A 109 6.38 -13.99 -7.73
N GLU A 110 6.41 -14.92 -6.77
CA GLU A 110 5.26 -15.74 -6.38
C GLU A 110 4.86 -15.44 -4.93
N THR A 111 3.79 -16.06 -4.45
CA THR A 111 3.30 -15.84 -3.07
C THR A 111 4.40 -16.05 -2.04
N GLY A 112 4.62 -15.05 -1.17
CA GLY A 112 5.69 -15.02 -0.18
C GLY A 112 7.00 -14.37 -0.66
N SER A 113 7.12 -14.05 -1.95
CA SER A 113 8.30 -13.34 -2.48
C SER A 113 8.32 -11.88 -2.00
N TYR A 114 9.53 -11.40 -1.75
CA TYR A 114 9.85 -9.98 -1.60
C TYR A 114 10.63 -9.51 -2.84
N VAL A 115 10.27 -8.35 -3.37
CA VAL A 115 10.95 -7.70 -4.50
C VAL A 115 11.40 -6.32 -4.08
N PHE A 116 12.60 -5.95 -4.51
CA PHE A 116 13.15 -4.61 -4.38
C PHE A 116 13.46 -4.05 -5.76
N GLU A 117 12.94 -2.86 -6.04
CA GLU A 117 13.25 -2.13 -7.27
C GLU A 117 14.01 -0.85 -6.90
N PRO A 118 15.24 -0.67 -7.43
CA PRO A 118 16.01 0.54 -7.17
C PRO A 118 15.41 1.75 -7.91
N PRO A 119 15.63 2.98 -7.41
CA PRO A 119 15.26 4.19 -8.14
C PRO A 119 15.84 4.20 -9.57
N GLY A 120 15.03 4.59 -10.54
CA GLY A 120 15.42 4.67 -11.96
C GLY A 120 15.17 3.39 -12.77
N GLU A 121 14.83 2.27 -12.12
CA GLU A 121 14.36 1.06 -12.80
C GLU A 121 13.16 1.41 -13.70
N THR A 122 13.17 0.89 -14.94
CA THR A 122 12.05 0.99 -15.88
C THR A 122 11.55 -0.41 -16.24
N HIS A 123 10.31 -0.73 -15.89
CA HIS A 123 9.75 -2.07 -16.06
C HIS A 123 8.30 -2.08 -16.57
N THR A 124 7.83 -3.29 -16.87
CA THR A 124 6.48 -3.60 -17.30
C THR A 124 5.93 -4.79 -16.50
N LEU A 125 5.14 -4.52 -15.45
CA LEU A 125 4.53 -5.58 -14.62
C LEU A 125 3.52 -6.38 -15.42
N THR A 126 3.72 -7.70 -15.45
CA THR A 126 2.88 -8.64 -16.17
C THR A 126 2.41 -9.77 -15.24
N VAL A 127 1.11 -10.02 -15.27
CA VAL A 127 0.48 -11.16 -14.59
C VAL A 127 0.26 -12.28 -15.60
N PRO A 128 0.81 -13.50 -15.40
CA PRO A 128 0.63 -14.63 -16.30
C PRO A 128 -0.84 -14.97 -16.57
N ASP A 129 -1.15 -15.48 -17.77
CA ASP A 129 -2.52 -15.81 -18.19
C ASP A 129 -3.20 -16.88 -17.31
N ASP A 130 -2.40 -17.79 -16.74
CA ASP A 130 -2.88 -18.85 -15.85
C ASP A 130 -2.99 -18.41 -14.37
N CYS A 131 -2.60 -17.17 -14.06
CA CYS A 131 -2.79 -16.58 -12.74
C CYS A 131 -4.19 -15.96 -12.64
N THR A 132 -5.07 -16.61 -11.88
CA THR A 132 -6.46 -16.16 -11.69
C THR A 132 -6.55 -14.83 -10.94
N GLU A 133 -5.68 -14.63 -9.95
CA GLU A 133 -5.62 -13.41 -9.15
C GLU A 133 -4.22 -13.20 -8.59
N MET A 134 -3.75 -11.97 -8.67
CA MET A 134 -2.54 -11.50 -8.00
C MET A 134 -2.90 -10.40 -7.00
N ILE A 135 -2.36 -10.49 -5.78
CA ILE A 135 -2.41 -9.43 -4.77
C ILE A 135 -1.00 -9.21 -4.22
N THR A 136 -0.50 -7.99 -4.37
CA THR A 136 0.84 -7.61 -3.89
C THR A 136 0.76 -6.30 -3.12
N LEU A 137 1.43 -6.25 -1.96
CA LEU A 137 1.64 -5.04 -1.19
C LEU A 137 2.84 -4.30 -1.74
N PHE A 138 2.65 -3.09 -2.23
CA PHE A 138 3.71 -2.22 -2.70
C PHE A 138 3.88 -1.03 -1.77
N THR A 139 5.13 -0.73 -1.42
CA THR A 139 5.56 0.56 -0.88
C THR A 139 6.34 1.28 -1.96
N VAL A 140 5.80 2.38 -2.46
CA VAL A 140 6.35 3.15 -3.59
C VAL A 140 6.81 4.50 -3.09
N HIS A 141 8.11 4.76 -3.18
CA HIS A 141 8.70 6.07 -2.89
C HIS A 141 8.78 6.93 -4.16
N GLY A 142 8.41 8.20 -4.03
CA GLY A 142 8.40 9.13 -5.15
C GLY A 142 7.28 8.83 -6.17
N ALA A 143 7.54 9.20 -7.42
CA ALA A 143 6.58 9.07 -8.51
C ALA A 143 6.82 7.78 -9.31
N LEU A 144 5.71 7.19 -9.77
CA LEU A 144 5.64 6.26 -10.87
C LEU A 144 5.45 7.07 -12.15
N ILE A 145 6.42 7.07 -13.05
CA ILE A 145 6.43 7.87 -14.29
C ILE A 145 6.11 6.94 -15.44
N TYR A 146 4.96 7.09 -16.08
CA TYR A 146 4.61 6.32 -17.27
C TYR A 146 5.53 6.72 -18.43
N VAL A 147 6.06 5.72 -19.14
CA VAL A 147 6.98 5.96 -20.26
C VAL A 147 6.61 5.16 -21.51
N ASP A 148 6.90 5.74 -22.67
CA ASP A 148 6.83 5.03 -23.95
C ASP A 148 8.00 4.02 -24.10
N PRO A 149 8.08 3.22 -25.20
CA PRO A 149 9.18 2.27 -25.40
C PRO A 149 10.57 2.91 -25.56
N GLN A 150 10.64 4.22 -25.79
CA GLN A 150 11.87 4.99 -25.91
C GLN A 150 12.25 5.69 -24.58
N GLY A 151 11.46 5.48 -23.52
CA GLY A 151 11.70 6.07 -22.21
C GLY A 151 11.24 7.53 -22.08
N GLN A 152 10.46 8.06 -23.03
CA GLN A 152 9.87 9.39 -22.92
C GLN A 152 8.70 9.37 -21.95
N ALA A 153 8.68 10.32 -21.02
CA ALA A 153 7.61 10.44 -20.04
C ALA A 153 6.30 10.87 -20.71
N ILE A 154 5.23 10.11 -20.44
CA ILE A 154 3.88 10.36 -20.98
C ILE A 154 2.84 10.64 -19.89
N GLY A 155 3.23 10.53 -18.62
CA GLY A 155 2.39 10.80 -17.46
C GLY A 155 3.07 10.38 -16.16
N TYR A 156 2.39 10.56 -15.03
CA TYR A 156 2.88 10.09 -13.74
C TYR A 156 1.75 9.78 -12.77
N ASP A 157 2.10 9.04 -11.73
CA ASP A 157 1.35 8.88 -10.50
C ASP A 157 2.28 9.09 -9.29
N ASP A 158 1.90 9.98 -8.38
CA ASP A 158 2.56 10.18 -7.10
C ASP A 158 1.53 10.04 -5.95
N VAL A 159 1.93 10.34 -4.72
CA VAL A 159 1.01 10.25 -3.58
C VAL A 159 -0.22 11.16 -3.74
N PHE A 160 -0.09 12.33 -4.40
CA PHE A 160 -1.17 13.30 -4.54
C PHE A 160 -2.16 12.89 -5.62
N THR A 161 -1.70 12.44 -6.80
CA THR A 161 -2.60 11.90 -7.83
C THR A 161 -3.33 10.66 -7.34
N ARG A 162 -2.66 9.82 -6.53
CA ARG A 162 -3.29 8.66 -5.86
C ARG A 162 -4.36 9.11 -4.88
N ILE A 163 -4.09 10.10 -4.02
CA ILE A 163 -5.07 10.67 -3.11
C ILE A 163 -6.30 11.16 -3.88
N GLU A 164 -6.13 11.92 -4.96
CA GLU A 164 -7.25 12.42 -5.77
C GLU A 164 -8.11 11.28 -6.35
N LYS A 165 -7.46 10.24 -6.90
CA LYS A 165 -8.15 9.05 -7.41
C LYS A 165 -8.94 8.33 -6.32
N TYR A 166 -8.36 8.16 -5.12
CA TYR A 166 -9.06 7.54 -3.99
C TYR A 166 -10.21 8.40 -3.46
N ARG A 167 -10.03 9.72 -3.37
CA ARG A 167 -11.09 10.66 -2.98
C ARG A 167 -12.28 10.54 -3.92
N ALA A 168 -12.05 10.60 -5.22
CA ALA A 168 -13.10 10.47 -6.22
C ALA A 168 -13.81 9.11 -6.15
N HIS A 169 -13.05 8.03 -5.94
CA HIS A 169 -13.62 6.70 -5.78
C HIS A 169 -14.50 6.59 -4.53
N PHE A 170 -13.98 6.98 -3.36
CA PHE A 170 -14.70 6.89 -2.09
C PHE A 170 -15.97 7.74 -2.07
N ASP A 171 -15.95 8.90 -2.72
CA ASP A 171 -17.15 9.71 -2.91
C ASP A 171 -18.20 8.98 -3.74
N LYS A 172 -17.79 8.41 -4.89
CA LYS A 172 -18.66 7.66 -5.80
C LYS A 172 -19.32 6.44 -5.15
N VAL A 173 -18.61 5.73 -4.25
CA VAL A 173 -19.13 4.52 -3.59
C VAL A 173 -19.82 4.80 -2.24
N GLY A 174 -20.07 6.07 -1.93
CA GLY A 174 -20.85 6.48 -0.75
C GLY A 174 -20.10 6.46 0.58
N LEU A 175 -18.76 6.32 0.56
CA LEU A 175 -17.91 6.50 1.74
C LEU A 175 -17.57 7.98 1.99
N GLY A 176 -17.67 8.81 0.95
CA GLY A 176 -17.34 10.22 0.95
C GLY A 176 -15.86 10.49 0.68
N ALA A 177 -15.57 11.57 -0.05
CA ALA A 177 -14.19 11.89 -0.47
C ALA A 177 -13.17 11.96 0.69
N ASP A 178 -13.59 12.42 1.86
CA ASP A 178 -12.72 12.58 3.04
C ASP A 178 -12.40 11.26 3.74
N TYR A 179 -13.01 10.14 3.35
CA TYR A 179 -12.65 8.81 3.86
C TYR A 179 -11.18 8.47 3.65
N VAL A 180 -10.55 9.03 2.60
CA VAL A 180 -9.11 8.86 2.31
C VAL A 180 -8.20 9.28 3.47
N LYS A 181 -8.64 10.24 4.31
CA LYS A 181 -7.84 10.79 5.41
C LYS A 181 -7.43 9.74 6.44
N ARG A 182 -8.17 8.61 6.51
CA ARG A 182 -7.83 7.47 7.38
C ARG A 182 -6.46 6.87 7.06
N PHE A 183 -6.08 6.90 5.79
CA PHE A 183 -4.82 6.33 5.29
C PHE A 183 -3.67 7.35 5.26
N MET A 184 -3.93 8.62 5.56
CA MET A 184 -2.95 9.69 5.42
C MET A 184 -2.13 9.90 6.69
N ARG A 185 -0.83 10.18 6.55
CA ARG A 185 0.05 10.65 7.62
C ARG A 185 0.92 11.81 7.14
#